data_AF-M0LHQ0-F1
#
_entry.id   AF-M0LHQ0-F1
#
_cell.length_a   1.000
_cell.length_b   1.000
_cell.length_c   1.000
_cell.angle_alpha   90.00
_cell.angle_beta   90.00
_cell.angle_gamma   90.00
#
_symmetry.space_group_name_H-M   'P 1'
#
loop_
_entity.id
_entity.type
_entity.pdbx_description
1 polymer ?
#
loop_
_entity_poly.entity_id
_entity_poly.type
_entity_poly.pdbx_seq_one_letter_code
_entity_poly.pdbx_strand_id
1 'polypeptide(L)'
;MPIDLDSDAWKDATTYDPLETEINSLFRDHQDQALSITEIESHLHENHAHLFPADLVGKDAVDGAKAARQSIVATLLERMYWRSKVTFRRVSPEDEADAGLYFTSDGTGIFPIAEIDEVKDPDPDSPFGTLSGRFREVEDEINEEVSDLEERVDWLEFRVREELGAY
;
A
#
# COMPACT_ATOMS: atom_id res chain seq x y z
N MET A 1 -14.05 25.98 -15.21
CA MET A 1 -14.37 25.84 -16.65
C MET A 1 -13.63 24.62 -17.17
N PRO A 2 -14.20 23.84 -18.09
CA PRO A 2 -13.47 22.74 -18.72
C PRO A 2 -12.28 23.28 -19.53
N ILE A 3 -11.18 22.53 -19.57
CA ILE A 3 -10.03 22.80 -20.43
C ILE A 3 -10.26 22.14 -21.79
N ASP A 4 -9.94 22.86 -22.86
CA ASP A 4 -9.99 22.33 -24.22
C ASP A 4 -8.78 21.41 -24.47
N LEU A 5 -9.03 20.18 -24.93
CA LEU A 5 -7.99 19.17 -25.20
C LEU A 5 -7.05 19.58 -26.36
N ASP A 6 -7.49 20.48 -27.23
CA ASP A 6 -6.66 21.00 -28.32
C ASP A 6 -5.87 22.26 -27.91
N SER A 7 -6.09 22.79 -26.71
CA SER A 7 -5.39 23.98 -26.22
C SER A 7 -3.92 23.73 -25.91
N ASP A 8 -3.10 24.77 -26.08
CA ASP A 8 -1.68 24.75 -25.69
C ASP A 8 -1.53 24.45 -24.19
N ALA A 9 -2.45 24.96 -23.36
CA ALA A 9 -2.47 24.67 -21.92
C ALA A 9 -2.62 23.18 -21.58
N TRP A 10 -3.37 22.42 -22.38
CA TRP A 10 -3.48 20.96 -22.21
C TRP A 10 -2.27 20.23 -22.79
N LYS A 11 -1.78 20.65 -23.96
CA LYS A 11 -0.64 20.03 -24.64
C LYS A 11 0.67 20.22 -23.87
N ASP A 12 0.84 21.35 -23.21
CA ASP A 12 1.99 21.69 -22.37
C ASP A 12 1.83 21.19 -20.93
N ALA A 13 0.70 20.55 -20.59
CA ALA A 13 0.47 20.02 -19.26
C ALA A 13 1.42 18.85 -18.96
N THR A 14 1.89 18.80 -17.72
CA THR A 14 2.80 17.74 -17.29
C THR A 14 2.04 16.43 -17.12
N THR A 15 2.51 15.36 -17.77
CA THR A 15 1.91 14.00 -17.67
C THR A 15 2.43 13.17 -16.50
N TYR A 16 3.44 13.68 -15.80
CA TYR A 16 4.02 13.08 -14.62
C TYR A 16 3.15 13.32 -13.38
N ASP A 17 3.24 12.42 -12.40
CA ASP A 17 2.49 12.49 -11.14
C ASP A 17 3.38 13.13 -10.06
N PRO A 18 3.33 14.46 -9.86
CA PRO A 18 4.23 15.16 -8.96
C PRO A 18 4.03 14.74 -7.49
N LEU A 19 2.81 14.35 -7.11
CA LEU A 19 2.52 13.85 -5.76
C LEU A 19 3.25 12.54 -5.50
N GLU A 20 3.25 11.62 -6.45
CA GLU A 20 3.94 10.32 -6.30
C GLU A 20 5.44 10.53 -6.05
N THR A 21 6.04 11.51 -6.71
CA THR A 21 7.46 11.82 -6.52
C THR A 21 7.79 12.47 -5.21
N GLU A 22 6.99 13.42 -4.74
CA GLU A 22 7.26 14.01 -3.42
C GLU A 22 7.08 12.97 -2.31
N ILE A 23 6.11 12.06 -2.45
CA ILE A 23 5.97 10.92 -1.52
C ILE A 23 7.20 10.01 -1.57
N ASN A 24 7.70 9.68 -2.76
CA ASN A 24 8.93 8.89 -2.90
C ASN A 24 10.16 9.61 -2.34
N SER A 25 10.25 10.93 -2.49
CA SER A 25 11.31 11.73 -1.88
C SER A 25 11.22 11.66 -0.36
N LEU A 26 10.03 11.83 0.19
CA LEU A 26 9.78 11.76 1.62
C LEU A 26 10.19 10.40 2.21
N PHE A 27 9.85 9.29 1.55
CA PHE A 27 10.29 7.96 1.98
C PHE A 27 11.81 7.78 1.89
N ARG A 28 12.47 8.36 0.88
CA ARG A 28 13.94 8.33 0.78
C ARG A 28 14.64 9.11 1.88
N ASP A 29 14.00 10.15 2.40
CA ASP A 29 14.51 10.93 3.53
C ASP A 29 14.24 10.22 4.87
N HIS A 30 13.28 9.29 4.91
CA HIS A 30 12.84 8.54 6.09
C HIS A 30 12.98 7.03 5.92
N GLN A 31 14.10 6.55 5.37
CA GLN A 31 14.28 5.11 5.05
C GLN A 31 14.12 4.18 6.26
N ASP A 32 14.47 4.67 7.45
CA ASP A 32 14.40 3.90 8.70
C ASP A 32 13.06 4.04 9.44
N GLN A 33 12.07 4.75 8.85
CA GLN A 33 10.81 5.06 9.51
C GLN A 33 9.62 4.76 8.60
N ALA A 34 8.55 4.25 9.20
CA ALA A 34 7.26 4.13 8.54
C ALA A 34 6.42 5.36 8.84
N LEU A 35 5.70 5.86 7.85
CA LEU A 35 4.93 7.11 7.96
C LEU A 35 3.44 6.82 7.83
N SER A 36 2.64 7.48 8.66
CA SER A 36 1.19 7.47 8.55
C SER A 36 0.71 8.39 7.43
N ILE A 37 -0.53 8.19 6.98
CA ILE A 37 -1.18 9.07 5.98
C ILE A 37 -1.21 10.52 6.47
N THR A 38 -1.42 10.72 7.77
CA THR A 38 -1.46 12.07 8.35
C THR A 38 -0.11 12.76 8.28
N GLU A 39 0.98 12.04 8.58
CA GLU A 39 2.34 12.60 8.50
C GLU A 39 2.72 12.94 7.06
N ILE A 40 2.41 12.05 6.12
CA ILE A 40 2.65 12.26 4.69
C ILE A 40 1.83 13.47 4.20
N GLU A 41 0.54 13.53 4.52
CA GLU A 41 -0.33 14.66 4.13
C GLU A 41 0.14 15.98 4.74
N SER A 42 0.47 16.00 6.03
CA SER A 42 0.99 17.19 6.70
C SER A 42 2.27 17.69 6.04
N HIS A 43 3.22 16.80 5.76
CA HIS A 43 4.46 17.16 5.09
C HIS A 43 4.21 17.76 3.70
N LEU A 44 3.35 17.13 2.90
CA LEU A 44 3.00 17.62 1.57
C LEU A 44 2.24 18.94 1.62
N HIS A 45 1.34 19.12 2.57
CA HIS A 45 0.58 20.36 2.72
C HIS A 45 1.48 21.54 3.11
N GLU A 46 2.44 21.31 4.00
CA GLU A 46 3.35 22.35 4.50
C GLU A 46 4.42 22.72 3.48
N ASN A 47 5.01 21.75 2.79
CA ASN A 47 6.16 21.98 1.90
C ASN A 47 5.77 22.05 0.41
N HIS A 48 4.70 21.35 0.01
CA HIS A 48 4.29 21.19 -1.39
C HIS A 48 2.78 21.46 -1.60
N ALA A 49 2.24 22.44 -0.86
CA ALA A 49 0.86 22.93 -0.91
C ALA A 49 0.25 22.99 -2.33
N HIS A 50 1.01 23.47 -3.31
CA HIS A 50 0.59 23.67 -4.70
C HIS A 50 0.23 22.38 -5.45
N LEU A 51 0.57 21.20 -4.92
CA LEU A 51 0.24 19.91 -5.51
C LEU A 51 -1.20 19.46 -5.27
N PHE A 52 -1.85 20.05 -4.27
CA PHE A 52 -3.26 19.81 -4.02
C PHE A 52 -4.14 20.84 -4.75
N PRO A 53 -5.41 20.49 -5.05
CA PRO A 53 -6.39 21.46 -5.54
C PRO A 53 -6.45 22.71 -4.66
N ALA A 54 -6.53 23.89 -5.28
CA ALA A 54 -6.47 25.18 -4.58
C ALA A 54 -7.53 25.33 -3.48
N ASP A 55 -8.73 24.76 -3.72
CA ASP A 55 -9.85 24.75 -2.76
C ASP A 55 -9.54 23.98 -1.46
N LEU A 56 -8.45 23.19 -1.45
CA LEU A 56 -8.05 22.40 -0.30
C LEU A 56 -6.89 23.02 0.50
N VAL A 57 -6.29 24.14 0.10
CA VAL A 57 -4.99 24.58 0.67
C VAL A 57 -5.00 26.04 1.18
N GLY A 58 -6.02 26.81 0.80
CA GLY A 58 -6.14 28.22 1.17
C GLY A 58 -6.76 28.48 2.55
N LYS A 59 -6.80 29.76 2.94
CA LYS A 59 -7.51 30.24 4.16
C LYS A 59 -9.02 30.01 4.10
N ASP A 60 -9.56 29.93 2.89
CA ASP A 60 -10.96 29.63 2.60
C ASP A 60 -11.16 28.15 2.24
N ALA A 61 -10.23 27.28 2.66
CA ALA A 61 -10.35 25.84 2.42
C ALA A 61 -11.67 25.32 2.98
N VAL A 62 -12.35 24.50 2.17
CA VAL A 62 -13.64 23.94 2.55
C VAL A 62 -13.55 23.12 3.84
N ASP A 63 -14.65 23.08 4.60
CA ASP A 63 -14.76 22.16 5.73
C ASP A 63 -14.47 20.73 5.25
N GLY A 64 -13.54 20.05 5.94
CA GLY A 64 -13.08 18.72 5.54
C GLY A 64 -11.94 18.69 4.51
N ALA A 65 -11.35 19.85 4.16
CA ALA A 65 -10.22 19.90 3.23
C ALA A 65 -9.05 19.00 3.63
N LYS A 66 -8.74 18.92 4.94
CA LYS A 66 -7.72 17.98 5.45
C LYS A 66 -8.07 16.53 5.12
N ALA A 67 -9.30 16.10 5.41
CA ALA A 67 -9.75 14.74 5.10
C ALA A 67 -9.73 14.46 3.58
N ALA A 68 -10.07 15.45 2.75
CA ALA A 68 -9.98 15.33 1.30
C ALA A 68 -8.52 15.16 0.84
N ARG A 69 -7.56 15.92 1.38
CA ARG A 69 -6.13 15.75 1.08
C ARG A 69 -5.63 14.38 1.54
N GLN A 70 -6.02 13.95 2.73
CA GLN A 70 -5.69 12.60 3.22
C GLN A 70 -6.27 11.50 2.33
N SER A 71 -7.48 11.68 1.80
CA SER A 71 -8.09 10.74 0.85
C SER A 71 -7.30 10.68 -0.47
N ILE A 72 -6.82 11.83 -0.98
CA ILE A 72 -5.98 11.87 -2.19
C ILE A 72 -4.68 11.09 -1.95
N VAL A 73 -4.02 11.32 -0.81
CA VAL A 73 -2.80 10.61 -0.41
C VAL A 73 -3.07 9.11 -0.26
N ALA A 74 -4.17 8.71 0.40
CA ALA A 74 -4.54 7.32 0.60
C ALA A 74 -4.76 6.58 -0.74
N THR A 75 -5.51 7.17 -1.67
CA THR A 75 -5.74 6.58 -3.00
C THR A 75 -4.44 6.45 -3.80
N LEU A 76 -3.52 7.41 -3.67
CA LEU A 76 -2.24 7.34 -4.35
C LEU A 76 -1.36 6.24 -3.74
N LEU A 77 -1.28 6.13 -2.42
CA LEU A 77 -0.55 5.07 -1.72
C LEU A 77 -1.12 3.68 -2.06
N GLU A 78 -2.44 3.53 -2.16
CA GLU A 78 -3.08 2.31 -2.63
C GLU A 78 -2.62 1.94 -4.05
N ARG A 79 -2.62 2.91 -4.98
CA ARG A 79 -2.11 2.71 -6.35
C ARG A 79 -0.63 2.36 -6.37
N MET A 80 0.18 2.96 -5.50
CA MET A 80 1.59 2.65 -5.35
C MET A 80 1.80 1.24 -4.79
N TYR A 81 0.96 0.81 -3.84
CA TYR A 81 0.97 -0.53 -3.24
C TYR A 81 0.67 -1.60 -4.29
N TRP A 82 -0.38 -1.40 -5.10
CA TRP A 82 -0.72 -2.28 -6.23
C TRP A 82 0.40 -2.38 -7.28
N ARG A 83 1.31 -1.42 -7.31
CA ARG A 83 2.50 -1.41 -8.18
C ARG A 83 3.78 -1.78 -7.45
N SER A 84 3.67 -2.38 -6.26
CA SER A 84 4.81 -2.80 -5.44
C SER A 84 5.85 -1.69 -5.21
N LYS A 85 5.42 -0.43 -5.13
CA LYS A 85 6.29 0.73 -4.85
C LYS A 85 6.33 1.08 -3.36
N VAL A 86 5.28 0.72 -2.62
CA VAL A 86 5.15 0.92 -1.18
C VAL A 86 4.57 -0.33 -0.55
N THR A 87 4.89 -0.55 0.71
CA THR A 87 4.22 -1.53 1.57
C THR A 87 3.57 -0.81 2.74
N PHE A 88 2.66 -1.49 3.44
CA PHE A 88 2.07 -0.94 4.65
C PHE A 88 1.92 -2.00 5.73
N ARG A 89 1.94 -1.55 6.99
CA ARG A 89 1.63 -2.37 8.16
C ARG A 89 0.64 -1.65 9.06
N ARG A 90 -0.24 -2.41 9.71
CA ARG A 90 -1.11 -1.87 10.76
C ARG A 90 -0.39 -1.98 12.10
N VAL A 91 -0.19 -0.85 12.76
CA VAL A 91 0.40 -0.77 14.10
C VAL A 91 -0.72 -0.66 15.12
N SER A 92 -0.67 -1.53 16.14
CA SER A 92 -1.56 -1.47 17.30
C SER A 92 -0.95 -0.54 18.35
N PRO A 93 -1.79 0.16 19.14
CA PRO A 93 -1.33 1.11 20.14
C PRO A 93 -0.82 0.36 21.37
N GLU A 94 0.38 -0.21 21.31
CA GLU A 94 1.00 -0.77 22.51
C GLU A 94 2.25 -0.01 22.97
N ASP A 95 2.87 0.86 22.16
CA ASP A 95 3.98 1.71 22.59
C ASP A 95 4.12 2.95 21.68
N GLU A 96 3.90 4.15 22.22
CA GLU A 96 4.17 5.52 21.68
C GLU A 96 3.72 5.89 20.25
N ALA A 97 3.29 4.94 19.43
CA ALA A 97 2.78 5.14 18.08
C ALA A 97 1.24 5.19 18.09
N ASP A 98 0.69 6.13 17.32
CA ASP A 98 -0.73 6.20 17.08
C ASP A 98 -1.21 4.91 16.38
N ALA A 99 -2.32 4.34 16.83
CA ALA A 99 -2.91 3.19 16.16
C ALA A 99 -3.26 3.56 14.71
N GLY A 100 -2.72 2.83 13.72
CA GLY A 100 -2.89 3.25 12.35
C GLY A 100 -2.21 2.40 11.29
N LEU A 101 -2.42 2.79 10.04
CA LEU A 101 -1.70 2.26 8.88
C LEU A 101 -0.45 3.11 8.65
N TYR A 102 0.69 2.44 8.57
CA TYR A 102 1.99 3.03 8.32
C TYR A 102 2.58 2.47 7.04
N PHE A 103 3.23 3.35 6.27
CA PHE A 103 3.72 3.07 4.92
C PHE A 103 5.23 3.25 4.85
N THR A 104 5.89 2.41 4.06
CA THR A 104 7.32 2.54 3.73
C THR A 104 7.54 2.27 2.24
N SER A 105 8.66 2.76 1.70
CA SER A 105 9.14 2.32 0.39
C SER A 105 9.90 1.00 0.54
N ASP A 106 9.20 -0.13 0.43
CA ASP A 106 9.86 -1.45 0.33
C ASP A 106 10.34 -1.63 -1.11
N GLY A 107 11.65 -1.47 -1.30
CA GLY A 107 12.26 -1.17 -2.59
C GLY A 107 12.26 -2.34 -3.58
N THR A 108 11.47 -2.20 -4.64
CA THR A 108 11.85 -2.28 -6.07
C THR A 108 10.53 -2.07 -6.78
N GLY A 109 10.26 -0.89 -7.34
CA GLY A 109 8.96 -0.63 -7.98
C GLY A 109 8.71 -1.61 -9.13
N ILE A 110 8.02 -2.72 -8.86
CA ILE A 110 7.77 -3.76 -9.86
C ILE A 110 6.48 -3.40 -10.57
N PHE A 111 6.59 -3.08 -11.86
CA PHE A 111 5.43 -2.95 -12.72
C PHE A 111 4.77 -4.33 -12.88
N PRO A 112 3.50 -4.54 -12.50
CA PRO A 112 2.83 -5.84 -12.56
C PRO A 112 2.77 -6.45 -13.97
N ILE A 113 2.95 -5.62 -15.01
CA ILE A 113 2.93 -6.03 -16.42
C ILE A 113 4.34 -6.45 -16.90
N ALA A 114 5.41 -5.96 -16.28
CA ALA A 114 6.78 -6.30 -16.68
C ALA A 114 7.15 -7.75 -16.32
N GLU A 115 6.56 -8.33 -15.27
CA GLU A 115 6.83 -9.71 -14.88
C GLU A 115 6.12 -10.77 -15.74
N ILE A 116 5.15 -10.42 -16.58
CA ILE A 116 4.55 -11.38 -17.54
C ILE A 116 5.47 -11.54 -18.76
N ASP A 117 6.20 -10.49 -19.16
CA ASP A 117 7.02 -10.46 -20.38
C ASP A 117 8.50 -10.87 -20.13
N GLU A 118 8.93 -10.92 -18.86
CA GLU A 118 10.27 -11.39 -18.47
C GLU A 118 10.36 -12.87 -18.10
N VAL A 119 9.26 -13.64 -18.23
CA VAL A 119 9.29 -15.11 -18.21
C VAL A 119 9.90 -15.62 -19.52
N LYS A 120 11.21 -15.42 -19.68
CA LYS A 120 12.01 -16.07 -20.73
C LYS A 120 12.40 -17.50 -20.35
N ASP A 121 12.16 -17.89 -19.10
CA ASP A 121 12.44 -19.23 -18.60
C ASP A 121 11.11 -19.95 -18.34
N PRO A 122 10.77 -21.01 -19.10
CA PRO A 122 9.53 -21.76 -18.94
C PRO A 122 9.52 -22.68 -17.71
N ASP A 123 10.57 -22.65 -16.88
CA ASP A 123 10.71 -23.50 -15.71
C ASP A 123 9.93 -22.92 -14.50
N PRO A 124 8.84 -23.57 -14.06
CA PRO A 124 8.07 -23.14 -12.89
C PRO A 124 8.86 -23.21 -11.56
N ASP A 125 10.03 -23.86 -11.56
CA ASP A 125 10.89 -23.99 -10.38
C ASP A 125 12.01 -22.92 -10.31
N SER A 126 12.10 -22.00 -11.29
CA SER A 126 13.15 -20.99 -11.33
C SER A 126 13.00 -19.93 -10.21
N PRO A 127 14.02 -19.71 -9.35
CA PRO A 127 13.95 -18.78 -8.21
C PRO A 127 14.08 -17.30 -8.62
N PHE A 128 14.16 -17.00 -9.93
CA PHE A 128 14.47 -15.68 -10.46
C PHE A 128 13.23 -14.81 -10.77
N GLY A 129 12.02 -15.24 -10.41
CA GLY A 129 10.79 -14.46 -10.54
C GLY A 129 10.19 -14.06 -9.20
N THR A 130 10.14 -12.75 -8.91
CA THR A 130 9.58 -12.19 -7.68
C THR A 130 8.10 -12.55 -7.49
N LEU A 131 7.31 -12.61 -8.56
CA LEU A 131 5.92 -13.12 -8.52
C LEU A 131 5.81 -14.58 -8.09
N SER A 132 6.71 -15.46 -8.54
CA SER A 132 6.72 -16.86 -8.13
C SER A 132 7.10 -16.98 -6.65
N GLY A 133 8.06 -16.17 -6.19
CA GLY A 133 8.40 -16.05 -4.77
C GLY A 133 7.22 -15.57 -3.91
N ARG A 134 6.49 -14.55 -4.36
CA ARG A 134 5.31 -14.03 -3.65
C ARG A 134 4.12 -14.98 -3.67
N PHE A 135 3.90 -15.70 -4.77
CA PHE A 135 2.88 -16.74 -4.81
C PHE A 135 3.21 -17.88 -3.86
N ARG A 136 4.48 -18.29 -3.77
CA ARG A 136 4.94 -19.28 -2.79
C ARG A 136 4.77 -18.79 -1.35
N GLU A 137 5.12 -17.53 -1.07
CA GLU A 137 4.95 -16.95 0.27
C GLU A 137 3.47 -16.93 0.69
N VAL A 138 2.56 -16.56 -0.23
CA VAL A 138 1.12 -16.62 0.01
C VAL A 138 0.61 -18.06 0.12
N GLU A 139 1.15 -19.00 -0.67
CA GLU A 139 0.80 -20.42 -0.60
C GLU A 139 1.27 -21.04 0.73
N ASP A 140 2.45 -20.67 1.20
CA ASP A 140 3.00 -21.09 2.49
C ASP A 140 2.18 -20.52 3.66
N GLU A 141 1.80 -19.24 3.60
CA GLU A 141 0.92 -18.61 4.60
C GLU A 141 -0.46 -19.30 4.67
N ILE A 142 -1.06 -19.60 3.50
CA ILE A 142 -2.34 -20.33 3.44
C ILE A 142 -2.19 -21.74 4.01
N ASN A 143 -1.09 -22.44 3.72
CA ASN A 143 -0.86 -23.79 4.24
C ASN A 143 -0.65 -23.80 5.77
N GLU A 144 0.01 -22.78 6.32
CA GLU A 144 0.17 -22.61 7.76
C GLU A 144 -1.18 -22.35 8.43
N GLU A 145 -2.00 -21.44 7.88
CA GLU A 145 -3.35 -21.18 8.38
C GLU A 145 -4.26 -22.42 8.35
N VAL A 146 -4.16 -23.23 7.29
CA VAL A 146 -4.93 -24.48 7.16
C VAL A 146 -4.46 -25.50 8.21
N SER A 147 -3.15 -25.63 8.43
CA SER A 147 -2.59 -26.56 9.43
C SER A 147 -3.06 -26.21 10.84
N ASP A 148 -3.05 -24.92 11.19
CA ASP A 148 -3.56 -24.44 12.48
C ASP A 148 -5.07 -24.68 12.64
N LEU A 149 -5.84 -24.57 11.55
CA LEU A 149 -7.27 -24.88 11.56
C LEU A 149 -7.52 -26.37 11.76
N GLU A 150 -6.76 -27.23 11.09
CA GLU A 150 -6.85 -28.69 11.23
C GLU A 150 -6.54 -29.13 12.66
N GLU A 151 -5.47 -28.61 13.29
CA GLU A 151 -5.15 -28.91 14.69
C GLU A 151 -6.29 -28.48 15.64
N ARG A 152 -6.89 -27.31 15.39
CA ARG A 152 -8.04 -26.84 16.18
C ARG A 152 -9.28 -27.70 16.00
N VAL A 153 -9.53 -28.21 14.79
CA VAL A 153 -10.65 -29.12 14.53
C VAL A 153 -10.42 -30.46 15.21
N ASP A 154 -9.22 -31.02 15.14
CA ASP A 154 -8.87 -32.27 15.81
C ASP A 154 -9.01 -32.17 17.34
N TRP A 155 -8.57 -31.05 17.92
CA TRP A 155 -8.77 -30.81 19.35
C TRP A 155 -10.24 -30.71 19.74
N LEU A 156 -11.07 -30.03 18.92
CA LEU A 156 -12.51 -29.95 19.15
C LEU A 156 -13.19 -31.30 18.98
N GLU A 157 -12.81 -32.11 17.99
CA GLU A 157 -13.32 -33.47 17.80
C GLU A 157 -12.96 -34.37 18.98
N PHE A 158 -11.73 -34.32 19.46
CA PHE A 158 -11.30 -35.06 20.65
C PHE A 158 -12.18 -34.70 21.85
N ARG A 159 -12.38 -33.40 22.10
CA ARG A 159 -13.21 -32.91 23.21
C ARG A 159 -14.67 -33.34 23.08
N VAL A 160 -15.23 -33.30 21.87
CA VAL A 160 -16.60 -33.75 21.62
C VAL A 160 -16.73 -35.27 21.83
N ARG A 161 -15.76 -36.07 21.40
CA ARG A 161 -15.75 -37.53 21.63
C ARG A 161 -15.62 -37.88 23.10
N GLU A 162 -14.82 -37.12 23.85
CA GLU A 162 -14.70 -37.25 25.31
C GLU A 162 -16.03 -36.91 26.02
N GLU A 163 -16.68 -35.80 25.64
CA GLU A 163 -17.97 -35.40 26.22
C GLU A 163 -19.13 -36.35 25.85
N LEU A 164 -19.07 -36.99 24.67
CA LEU A 164 -20.04 -38.00 24.25
C LEU A 164 -19.74 -39.41 24.78
N GLY A 165 -18.64 -39.60 25.52
CA GLY A 165 -18.26 -40.87 26.12
C GLY A 165 -17.92 -41.97 25.11
N ALA A 166 -17.53 -41.60 23.89
CA ALA A 166 -17.17 -42.53 22.83
C ALA A 166 -15.65 -42.76 22.85
N TYR A 167 -15.22 -43.74 23.65
CA TYR A 167 -13.90 -44.39 23.55
C TYR A 167 -14.05 -45.81 22.99
#